data_AF-A0A8S3H311-F1
#
_entry.id   AF-A0A8S3H311-F1
#
_cell.length_a   1.000
_cell.length_b   1.000
_cell.length_c   1.000
_cell.angle_alpha   90.00
_cell.angle_beta   90.00
_cell.angle_gamma   90.00
#
_symmetry.space_group_name_H-M   'P 1'
#
loop_
_entity.id
_entity.type
_entity.pdbx_description
1 polymer ?
#
loop_
_entity_poly.entity_id
_entity_poly.type
_entity_poly.pdbx_seq_one_letter_code
_entity_poly.pdbx_strand_id
1 'polypeptide(L)'
;MNICILNRVHPTTSINSGHYYPNRSPLQPCPFQKLPPGSIRPEGWLKIQLNTQLTGLNGRLIDISDYLIYDQCGWIDSKKLGWEEMPYWLRGFADLAFVTGD
;
A
#
# COMPACT_ATOMS: atom_id res chain seq x y z
N MET A 1 7.72 -23.32 26.73
CA MET A 1 6.75 -23.10 25.64
C MET A 1 7.45 -23.49 24.34
N ASN A 2 7.20 -24.71 23.85
CA ASN A 2 7.88 -25.23 22.67
C ASN A 2 7.10 -24.82 21.42
N ILE A 3 7.73 -24.02 20.55
CA ILE A 3 7.21 -23.77 19.21
C ILE A 3 7.65 -24.96 18.35
N CYS A 4 6.70 -25.84 18.02
CA CYS A 4 6.91 -26.90 17.03
C CYS A 4 6.60 -26.31 15.66
N ILE A 5 7.56 -26.31 14.74
CA ILE A 5 7.28 -25.98 13.33
C ILE A 5 6.53 -27.18 12.75
N LEU A 6 5.19 -27.09 12.73
CA LEU A 6 4.35 -27.98 11.93
C LEU A 6 4.74 -27.80 10.46
N ASN A 7 5.15 -28.89 9.82
CA ASN A 7 5.45 -29.11 8.40
C ASN A 7 5.61 -27.85 7.52
N ARG A 8 6.82 -27.65 7.02
CA ARG A 8 7.10 -26.64 5.97
C ARG A 8 6.20 -26.89 4.78
N VAL A 9 5.32 -25.94 4.46
CA VAL A 9 4.51 -25.99 3.24
C VAL A 9 5.49 -25.98 2.05
N HIS A 10 5.48 -27.04 1.26
CA HIS A 10 6.24 -27.10 0.00
C HIS A 10 5.42 -26.40 -1.09
N PRO A 11 5.86 -25.23 -1.59
CA PRO A 11 5.10 -24.52 -2.61
C PRO A 11 5.12 -25.29 -3.92
N THR A 12 3.94 -25.54 -4.47
CA THR A 12 3.77 -26.18 -5.78
C THR A 12 4.03 -25.17 -6.89
N THR A 13 4.62 -25.63 -7.98
CA THR A 13 5.02 -24.78 -9.11
C THR A 13 3.77 -24.18 -9.79
N SER A 14 3.61 -22.86 -9.69
CA SER A 14 2.78 -22.02 -10.54
C SER A 14 1.29 -22.37 -10.62
N ILE A 15 0.53 -21.94 -9.61
CA ILE A 15 -0.88 -21.56 -9.81
C ILE A 15 -0.92 -20.05 -10.05
N ASN A 16 -1.37 -19.66 -11.24
CA ASN A 16 -1.57 -18.27 -11.62
C ASN A 16 -2.71 -17.72 -10.75
N SER A 17 -2.40 -17.07 -9.63
CA SER A 17 -3.39 -16.62 -8.63
C SER A 17 -4.19 -15.38 -9.07
N GLY A 18 -4.15 -15.04 -10.36
CA GLY A 18 -4.87 -13.93 -10.98
C GLY A 18 -4.26 -12.56 -10.69
N HIS A 19 -4.01 -12.24 -9.41
CA HIS A 19 -3.58 -10.91 -8.99
C HIS A 19 -2.06 -10.73 -8.87
N TYR A 20 -1.32 -11.82 -8.65
CA TYR A 20 0.13 -11.77 -8.48
C TYR A 20 0.83 -12.90 -9.21
N TYR A 21 1.98 -12.57 -9.79
CA TYR A 21 2.86 -13.55 -10.40
C TYR A 21 3.78 -14.17 -9.35
N PRO A 22 3.90 -15.52 -9.33
CA PRO A 22 4.88 -16.17 -8.49
C PRO A 22 6.31 -15.87 -8.98
N ASN A 23 7.28 -16.15 -8.12
CA ASN A 23 8.70 -16.09 -8.49
C ASN A 23 8.95 -16.92 -9.76
N ARG A 24 9.64 -16.31 -10.73
CA ARG A 24 10.07 -17.01 -11.95
C ARG A 24 11.35 -17.81 -11.68
N SER A 25 11.54 -18.90 -12.42
CA SER A 25 12.79 -19.65 -12.42
C SER A 25 13.99 -18.71 -12.68
N PRO A 26 15.14 -18.87 -12.00
CA PRO A 26 15.52 -19.95 -11.09
C PRO A 26 15.20 -19.71 -9.61
N LEU A 27 14.42 -18.67 -9.29
CA LEU A 27 14.12 -18.32 -7.90
C LEU A 27 13.21 -19.38 -7.25
N GLN A 28 13.42 -19.61 -5.95
CA GLN A 28 12.59 -20.52 -5.16
C GLN A 28 11.13 -20.04 -5.17
N PRO A 29 10.15 -20.95 -5.29
CA PRO A 29 8.74 -20.58 -5.25
C PRO A 29 8.36 -19.96 -3.90
N CYS A 30 7.50 -18.94 -3.92
CA CYS A 30 7.05 -18.28 -2.69
C CYS A 30 5.97 -19.14 -2.02
N PRO A 31 6.12 -19.53 -0.74
CA PRO A 31 5.12 -20.35 -0.03
C PRO A 31 3.81 -19.60 0.24
N PHE A 32 3.85 -18.26 0.30
CA PHE A 32 2.68 -17.42 0.53
C PHE A 32 2.64 -16.30 -0.51
N GLN A 33 1.52 -16.18 -1.21
CA GLN A 33 1.29 -15.04 -2.11
C GLN A 33 0.57 -13.92 -1.34
N LYS A 34 0.78 -12.67 -1.78
CA LYS A 34 0.01 -11.53 -1.26
C LYS A 34 -1.49 -11.74 -1.48
N LEU A 35 -2.31 -11.26 -0.56
CA LEU A 35 -3.75 -11.17 -0.77
C LEU A 35 -4.06 -10.03 -1.73
N PRO A 36 -5.02 -10.19 -2.67
CA PRO A 36 -5.44 -9.10 -3.53
C PRO A 36 -5.88 -7.88 -2.72
N PRO A 37 -5.67 -6.64 -3.21
CA PRO A 37 -6.19 -5.45 -2.55
C PRO A 37 -7.70 -5.58 -2.34
N GLY A 38 -8.20 -5.17 -1.17
CA GLY A 38 -9.62 -5.29 -0.80
C GLY A 38 -10.03 -6.66 -0.23
N SER A 39 -9.14 -7.66 -0.22
CA SER A 39 -9.42 -8.97 0.40
C SER A 39 -9.51 -8.92 1.92
N ILE A 40 -9.08 -7.81 2.54
CA ILE A 40 -9.11 -7.59 3.98
C ILE A 40 -10.04 -6.42 4.25
N ARG A 41 -11.04 -6.63 5.12
CA ARG A 41 -11.86 -5.56 5.66
C ARG A 41 -11.35 -5.20 7.06
N PRO A 42 -10.85 -3.97 7.28
CA PRO A 42 -10.31 -3.58 8.58
C PRO A 42 -11.43 -3.46 9.61
N GLU A 43 -11.16 -3.93 10.84
CA GLU A 43 -12.05 -3.78 11.99
C GLU A 43 -11.26 -3.43 13.26
N GLY A 44 -11.97 -3.05 14.32
CA GLY A 44 -11.39 -2.73 15.62
C GLY A 44 -10.29 -1.66 15.52
N TRP A 45 -9.13 -1.96 16.11
CA TRP A 45 -8.00 -1.02 16.15
C TRP A 45 -7.53 -0.57 14.76
N LEU A 46 -7.42 -1.48 13.78
CA LEU A 46 -6.93 -1.13 12.45
C LEU A 46 -7.87 -0.15 11.74
N LYS A 47 -9.18 -0.38 11.86
CA LYS A 47 -10.19 0.55 11.31
C LYS A 47 -10.08 1.94 11.93
N ILE A 48 -9.85 2.02 13.24
CA ILE A 48 -9.65 3.29 13.95
C ILE A 48 -8.40 4.02 13.43
N GLN A 49 -7.30 3.29 13.18
CA GLN A 49 -6.07 3.90 12.65
C GLN A 49 -6.27 4.42 11.22
N LEU A 50 -6.93 3.65 10.34
CA LEU A 50 -7.22 4.09 8.98
C LEU A 50 -8.12 5.32 8.97
N ASN A 51 -9.18 5.33 9.78
CA ASN A 51 -10.04 6.51 9.93
C ASN A 51 -9.27 7.72 10.47
N THR A 52 -8.38 7.52 11.43
CA THR A 52 -7.52 8.59 11.96
C THR A 52 -6.61 9.17 10.88
N GLN A 53 -6.05 8.33 10.00
CA GLN A 53 -5.24 8.80 8.87
C GLN A 53 -6.10 9.57 7.86
N LEU A 54 -7.29 9.04 7.55
CA LEU A 54 -8.23 9.61 6.58
C LEU A 54 -8.71 11.00 7.02
N THR A 55 -9.06 11.17 8.29
CA THR A 55 -9.52 12.47 8.81
C THR A 55 -8.39 13.35 9.38
N GLY A 56 -7.16 12.82 9.42
CA GLY A 56 -6.00 13.45 10.03
C GLY A 56 -5.01 13.99 9.01
N LEU A 57 -3.72 14.00 9.37
CA LEU A 57 -2.65 14.62 8.57
C LEU A 57 -2.62 14.11 7.14
N ASN A 58 -2.77 12.79 6.92
CA ASN A 58 -2.68 12.21 5.59
C ASN A 58 -3.81 12.72 4.67
N GLY A 59 -5.07 12.60 5.10
CA GLY A 59 -6.20 13.08 4.28
C GLY A 59 -6.34 14.60 4.21
N ARG A 60 -5.67 15.34 5.10
CA ARG A 60 -5.68 16.82 5.12
C ARG A 60 -4.39 17.45 4.62
N LEU A 61 -3.42 16.66 4.12
CA LEU A 61 -2.11 17.21 3.74
C LEU A 61 -2.22 18.23 2.61
N ILE A 62 -3.22 18.09 1.74
CA ILE A 62 -3.51 19.03 0.66
C ILE A 62 -3.81 20.45 1.16
N ASP A 63 -4.32 20.60 2.39
CA ASP A 63 -4.62 21.90 2.98
C ASP A 63 -3.38 22.58 3.60
N ILE A 64 -2.29 21.83 3.81
CA ILE A 64 -1.16 22.23 4.65
C ILE A 64 0.16 22.28 3.87
N SER A 65 0.38 21.38 2.92
CA SER A 65 1.67 21.28 2.21
C SER A 65 1.73 22.22 1.00
N ASP A 66 2.75 23.07 0.98
CA ASP A 66 3.09 23.94 -0.15
C ASP A 66 3.43 23.16 -1.42
N TYR A 67 3.88 21.91 -1.29
CA TYR A 67 4.26 21.05 -2.43
C TYR A 67 3.08 20.32 -3.07
N LEU A 68 1.95 20.23 -2.37
CA LEU A 68 0.71 19.63 -2.86
C LEU A 68 -0.21 20.65 -3.53
N ILE A 69 0.07 21.96 -3.39
CA ILE A 69 -0.66 23.00 -4.10
C ILE A 69 -0.47 22.79 -5.60
N TYR A 70 -1.57 22.52 -6.31
CA TYR A 70 -1.56 22.15 -7.72
C TYR A 70 -0.74 23.14 -8.57
N ASP A 71 -1.00 24.43 -8.38
CA ASP A 71 -0.33 25.51 -9.10
C ASP A 71 1.13 25.71 -8.70
N GLN A 72 1.64 25.09 -7.62
CA GLN A 72 3.04 25.20 -7.18
C GLN A 72 3.84 23.89 -7.32
N CYS A 73 3.15 22.79 -7.63
CA CYS A 73 3.74 21.46 -7.67
C CYS A 73 4.65 21.25 -8.90
N GLY A 74 5.93 20.95 -8.66
CA GLY A 74 6.88 20.62 -9.73
C GLY A 74 6.58 19.32 -10.49
N TRP A 75 5.70 18.47 -9.95
CA TRP A 75 5.20 17.28 -10.64
C TRP A 75 4.11 17.59 -11.69
N ILE A 76 3.49 18.77 -11.60
CA ILE A 76 2.52 19.28 -12.59
C ILE A 76 3.19 20.22 -13.59
N ASP A 77 4.10 21.08 -13.11
CA ASP A 77 4.83 22.04 -13.92
C ASP A 77 6.34 21.91 -13.68
N SER A 78 7.07 21.44 -14.69
CA SER A 78 8.51 21.19 -14.62
C SER A 78 9.37 22.43 -14.34
N LYS A 79 8.79 23.63 -14.36
CA LYS A 79 9.47 24.88 -13.97
C LYS A 79 9.51 25.10 -12.46
N LYS A 80 8.74 24.33 -11.69
CA LYS A 80 8.63 24.44 -10.22
C LYS A 80 9.39 23.32 -9.52
N LEU A 81 9.51 23.40 -8.19
CA LEU A 81 10.24 22.41 -7.40
C LEU A 81 9.42 21.11 -7.26
N GLY A 82 9.93 20.02 -7.82
CA GLY A 82 9.32 18.69 -7.77
C GLY A 82 9.79 17.88 -6.55
N TRP A 83 9.47 18.35 -5.35
CA TRP A 83 9.88 17.66 -4.11
C TRP A 83 9.20 16.30 -3.95
N GLU A 84 9.87 15.33 -3.31
CA GLU A 84 9.34 13.96 -3.20
C GLU A 84 8.17 13.81 -2.21
N GLU A 85 7.81 14.85 -1.44
CA GLU A 85 6.64 14.80 -0.56
C GLU A 85 5.35 14.42 -1.32
N MET A 86 5.11 15.03 -2.48
CA MET A 86 3.92 14.79 -3.28
C MET A 86 3.76 13.31 -3.69
N PRO A 87 4.74 12.65 -4.34
CA PRO A 87 4.61 11.25 -4.72
C PRO A 87 4.62 10.29 -3.53
N TYR A 88 5.31 10.62 -2.44
CA TYR A 88 5.28 9.80 -1.22
C TYR A 88 3.93 9.85 -0.53
N TRP A 89 3.33 11.03 -0.43
CA TRP A 89 1.97 11.20 0.06
C TRP A 89 0.97 10.47 -0.83
N LEU A 90 1.00 10.70 -2.16
CA LEU A 90 0.01 10.12 -3.07
C LEU A 90 0.00 8.60 -3.02
N ARG A 91 1.16 7.95 -2.88
CA ARG A 91 1.24 6.48 -2.72
C ARG A 91 0.41 6.01 -1.53
N GLY A 92 0.58 6.64 -0.37
CA GLY A 92 -0.14 6.27 0.85
C GLY A 92 -1.61 6.68 0.82
N PHE A 93 -1.90 7.87 0.27
CA PHE A 93 -3.26 8.41 0.17
C PHE A 93 -4.14 7.56 -0.77
N ALA A 94 -3.60 7.13 -1.91
CA ALA A 94 -4.33 6.25 -2.84
C ALA A 94 -4.63 4.88 -2.23
N ASP A 95 -3.67 4.27 -1.52
CA ASP A 95 -3.87 2.99 -0.83
C ASP A 95 -4.92 3.12 0.30
N LEU A 96 -4.89 4.25 1.01
CA LEU A 96 -5.87 4.57 2.06
C LEU A 96 -7.28 4.68 1.49
N ALA A 97 -7.46 5.48 0.44
CA ALA A 97 -8.73 5.65 -0.27
C ALA A 97 -9.29 4.31 -0.76
N PHE A 98 -8.43 3.45 -1.32
CA PHE A 98 -8.84 2.14 -1.81
C PHE A 98 -9.32 1.21 -0.69
N VAL A 99 -8.67 1.21 0.48
CA VAL A 99 -9.03 0.31 1.59
C VAL A 99 -10.21 0.82 2.42
N THR A 100 -10.43 2.12 2.50
CA THR A 100 -11.60 2.72 3.19
C THR A 100 -12.81 2.86 2.29
N GLY A 101 -12.59 3.03 0.98
CA GLY A 101 -13.64 3.31 0.00
C GLY A 101 -14.06 4.78 -0.05
N ASP A 102 -13.19 5.68 0.41
CA ASP A 102 -13.42 7.13 0.56
C ASP A 102 -12.43 7.96 -0.27
#